data_AF-A0A932G4J1-F1
#
_entry.id   AF-A0A932G4J1-F1
#
_cell.length_a   1.000
_cell.length_b   1.000
_cell.length_c   1.000
_cell.angle_alpha   90.00
_cell.angle_beta   90.00
_cell.angle_gamma   90.00
#
_symmetry.space_group_name_H-M   'P 1'
#
loop_
_entity.id
_entity.type
_entity.pdbx_description
1 polymer ?
#
loop_
_entity_poly.entity_id
_entity_poly.type
_entity_poly.pdbx_seq_one_letter_code
_entity_poly.pdbx_strand_id
1 'polypeptide(L)' 'MKNANPPLPHETVAARAHRLWEEAGRPEGQDQEFWFRAEQELSAAANATRRTARIGAQFTSSRSRAREKRPAAA' A
#
# COMPACT_ATOMS: atom_id res chain seq x y z
N MET A 1 12.86 -25.02 -2.74
CA MET A 1 11.81 -24.97 -1.69
C MET A 1 10.94 -23.73 -1.90
N LYS A 2 9.63 -23.93 -2.08
CA LYS A 2 8.47 -23.00 -1.90
C LYS A 2 8.51 -21.58 -2.51
N ASN A 3 8.13 -21.54 -3.79
CA ASN A 3 7.12 -20.71 -4.46
C ASN A 3 7.12 -19.18 -4.27
N ALA A 4 7.57 -18.48 -5.32
CA ALA A 4 7.41 -17.05 -5.53
C ALA A 4 5.94 -16.67 -5.82
N ASN A 5 5.40 -15.70 -5.06
CA ASN A 5 4.18 -14.98 -5.40
C ASN A 5 4.30 -13.49 -4.98
N PRO A 6 4.40 -12.54 -5.92
CA PRO A 6 4.07 -11.15 -5.65
C PRO A 6 2.82 -10.75 -6.46
N PRO A 7 1.85 -10.03 -5.87
CA PRO A 7 2.10 -8.76 -5.19
C PRO A 7 1.23 -8.52 -3.95
N LEU A 8 1.49 -9.26 -2.88
CA LEU A 8 1.56 -8.84 -1.47
C LEU A 8 2.44 -9.91 -0.84
N PRO A 9 3.57 -9.59 -0.18
CA PRO A 9 4.41 -10.65 0.34
C PRO A 9 3.58 -11.41 1.38
N HIS A 10 3.24 -12.67 1.11
CA HIS A 10 2.56 -13.53 2.10
C HIS A 10 3.34 -13.52 3.42
N GLU A 11 4.66 -13.29 3.34
CA GLU A 11 5.57 -13.05 4.44
C GLU A 11 5.18 -11.83 5.29
N THR A 12 4.71 -10.74 4.67
CA THR A 12 4.22 -9.54 5.37
C THR A 12 2.87 -9.81 6.05
N VAL A 13 1.97 -10.54 5.37
CA VAL A 13 0.71 -10.99 6.00
C VAL A 13 1.01 -11.89 7.19
N ALA A 14 1.90 -12.87 7.02
CA ALA A 14 2.34 -13.79 8.06
C ALA A 14 2.98 -13.06 9.25
N ALA A 15 3.93 -12.16 9.01
CA ALA A 15 4.57 -11.38 10.06
C ALA A 15 3.55 -10.51 10.82
N ARG A 16 2.57 -9.94 10.11
CA ARG A 16 1.55 -9.10 10.72
C ARG A 16 0.52 -9.91 11.52
N ALA A 17 0.06 -11.02 10.96
CA ALA A 17 -0.82 -11.97 11.64
C ALA A 17 -0.16 -12.54 12.89
N HIS A 18 1.11 -12.98 12.79
CA HIS A 18 1.86 -13.51 13.91
C HIS A 18 2.00 -12.48 15.03
N ARG A 19 2.33 -11.22 14.70
CA ARG A 19 2.41 -10.16 15.70
C ARG A 19 1.07 -9.90 16.40
N LEU A 20 -0.03 -9.83 15.65
CA LEU A 20 -1.37 -9.66 16.22
C LEU A 20 -1.75 -10.84 17.14
N TRP A 21 -1.39 -12.06 16.72
CA TRP A 21 -1.61 -13.26 17.51
C TRP A 21 -0.76 -13.28 18.79
N GLU A 22 0.50 -12.84 18.73
CA GLU A 22 1.36 -12.70 19.90
C GLU A 22 0.87 -11.62 20.86
N GLU A 23 0.45 -10.45 20.35
CA GLU A 23 -0.13 -9.36 21.14
C GLU A 23 -1.45 -9.78 21.81
N ALA A 24 -2.21 -10.69 21.19
CA ALA A 24 -3.42 -11.28 21.75
C ALA A 24 -3.17 -12.43 22.75
N GLY A 25 -1.90 -12.77 23.02
CA GLY A 25 -1.55 -13.84 23.97
C GLY A 25 -1.57 -15.25 23.37
N ARG A 26 -1.43 -15.37 22.04
CA ARG A 26 -1.35 -16.62 21.28
C ARG A 26 -2.52 -17.58 21.52
N PRO A 27 -3.77 -17.11 21.39
CA PRO A 27 -4.92 -18.00 21.53
C PRO A 27 -4.89 -19.10 20.47
N GLU A 28 -5.06 -20.34 20.90
CA GLU A 28 -5.06 -21.52 20.03
C GLU A 28 -6.34 -21.54 19.17
N GLY A 29 -6.21 -21.80 17.87
CA GLY A 29 -7.34 -21.89 16.93
C GLY A 29 -7.87 -20.56 16.39
N GLN A 30 -7.26 -19.42 16.76
CA GLN A 30 -7.62 -18.10 16.21
C GLN A 30 -6.60 -17.58 15.18
N ASP A 31 -5.56 -18.34 14.88
CA ASP A 31 -4.51 -18.03 13.91
C ASP A 31 -5.05 -17.64 12.52
N GLN A 32 -6.07 -18.36 12.03
CA GLN A 32 -6.73 -18.03 10.76
C GLN A 32 -7.42 -16.67 10.80
N GLU A 33 -8.06 -16.32 11.91
CA GLU A 33 -8.78 -15.05 12.04
C GLU A 33 -7.80 -13.86 12.05
N PHE A 34 -6.67 -14.02 12.74
CA PHE A 34 -5.58 -13.03 12.68
C PHE A 34 -4.94 -12.95 11.29
N TRP A 35 -4.83 -14.07 10.57
CA TRP A 35 -4.37 -14.08 9.18
C TRP A 35 -5.29 -13.27 8.27
N PHE A 36 -6.60 -13.55 8.28
CA PHE A 36 -7.57 -12.84 7.45
C PHE A 36 -7.62 -11.34 7.79
N ARG A 37 -7.52 -11.00 9.08
CA ARG A 37 -7.45 -9.59 9.52
C ARG A 37 -6.22 -8.89 8.99
N ALA A 38 -5.04 -9.52 9.08
CA ALA A 38 -3.79 -8.96 8.57
C ALA A 38 -3.83 -8.78 7.04
N GLU A 39 -4.42 -9.74 6.32
CA GLU A 39 -4.58 -9.67 4.87
C GLU A 39 -5.47 -8.49 4.45
N GLN A 40 -6.59 -8.29 5.13
CA GLN A 40 -7.49 -7.16 4.87
C GLN A 40 -6.80 -5.80 5.12
N GLU A 41 -6.07 -5.66 6.23
CA GLU A 41 -5.33 -4.44 6.55
C GLU A 41 -4.28 -4.11 5.48
N LEU A 42 -3.49 -5.09 5.06
CA LEU A 42 -2.43 -4.90 4.06
C LEU A 42 -2.99 -4.64 2.66
N SER A 43 -4.08 -5.32 2.28
CA SER A 43 -4.76 -5.09 1.01
C SER A 43 -5.33 -3.67 0.93
N ALA A 44 -5.99 -3.21 2.00
CA ALA A 44 -6.51 -1.84 2.10
C ALA A 44 -5.37 -0.80 2.04
N ALA A 45 -4.28 -1.02 2.78
CA ALA A 45 -3.12 -0.12 2.80
C ALA A 45 -2.41 -0.05 1.43
N ALA A 46 -2.27 -1.17 0.72
CA ALA A 46 -1.66 -1.20 -0.62
C ALA A 46 -2.50 -0.42 -1.64
N ASN A 47 -3.83 -0.54 -1.58
CA ASN A 47 -4.74 0.21 -2.43
C ASN A 47 -4.72 1.71 -2.10
N ALA A 48 -4.78 2.06 -0.81
CA ALA A 48 -4.68 3.44 -0.35
C ALA A 48 -3.38 4.10 -0.83
N THR A 49 -2.24 3.42 -0.65
CA THR A 49 -0.91 3.88 -1.08
C THR A 49 -0.85 4.13 -2.58
N ARG A 50 -1.35 3.18 -3.40
CA ARG A 50 -1.43 3.34 -4.86
C ARG A 50 -2.32 4.51 -5.26
N ARG A 51 -3.42 4.74 -4.53
CA ARG A 51 -4.34 5.84 -4.80
C ARG A 51 -3.68 7.17 -4.47
N THR A 52 -3.09 7.34 -3.29
CA THR A 52 -2.37 8.57 -2.92
C THR A 52 -1.19 8.87 -3.84
N ALA A 53 -0.43 7.85 -4.25
CA ALA A 53 0.68 8.03 -5.20
C ALA A 53 0.19 8.58 -6.56
N ARG A 54 -0.95 8.07 -7.05
CA ARG A 54 -1.56 8.59 -8.29
C ARG A 54 -2.02 10.05 -8.15
N ILE A 55 -2.63 10.41 -7.02
CA ILE A 55 -3.10 11.79 -6.79
C ILE A 55 -1.93 12.79 -6.68
N GLY A 56 -0.79 12.39 -6.10
CA GLY A 56 0.42 13.22 -6.04
C GLY A 56 1.06 13.45 -7.42
N ALA A 57 1.16 12.40 -8.24
CA ALA A 57 1.80 12.49 -9.56
C ALA A 57 0.98 13.29 -10.60
N GLN A 58 -0.36 13.27 -10.50
CA GLN A 58 -1.22 14.03 -11.43
C GLN A 58 -1.23 15.54 -11.14
N PHE A 59 -0.99 15.97 -9.89
CA PHE A 59 -0.94 17.40 -9.53
C PHE A 59 0.39 18.07 -9.91
N THR A 60 1.48 17.30 -10.01
CA THR A 60 2.78 17.83 -10.46
C THR A 60 2.86 18.03 -11.96
N SER A 61 1.99 17.39 -12.76
CA SER A 61 1.98 17.51 -14.23
C SER A 61 1.25 18.77 -14.73
N SER A 62 0.32 19.33 -13.96
CA SER A 62 -0.50 20.48 -14.35
C SER A 62 0.19 21.84 -14.19
N ARG A 63 1.40 21.93 -13.62
CA ARG A 63 2.16 23.20 -13.50
C ARG A 63 3.15 23.46 -14.66
N SER A 64 3.26 22.56 -15.64
CA SER A 64 4.28 22.67 -16.70
C SER A 64 3.82 23.30 -18.03
N ARG A 65 2.60 23.84 -18.13
CA ARG A 65 2.07 24.44 -19.38
C ARG A 65 1.72 25.92 -19.32
N ALA A 66 2.35 26.69 -18.42
CA ALA A 66 2.05 28.11 -18.23
C ALA A 66 3.26 29.05 -18.45
N ARG A 67 4.21 28.68 -19.33
CA ARG A 67 5.25 29.62 -19.76
C ARG A 67 5.67 29.39 -21.21
N GLU A 68 4.82 29.83 -22.12
CA GLU A 68 5.26 30.26 -23.45
C GLU A 68 4.19 31.22 -23.98
N LYS A 69 4.59 32.26 -24.70
CA LYS A 69 3.73 33.28 -25.35
C LYS A 69 3.50 34.56 -24.55
N ARG A 70 4.60 35.29 -24.31
CA ARG A 70 4.59 36.76 -24.44
C ARG A 70 5.88 37.20 -25.16
N PRO A 71 5.88 37.45 -26.48
CA PRO A 71 6.82 38.43 -27.01
C PRO A 71 6.24 39.82 -26.73
N ALA A 72 6.96 40.60 -25.93
CA ALA A 72 6.80 42.03 -25.79
C ALA A 72 8.05 42.68 -26.40
N ALA A 73 7.88 43.41 -27.49
CA ALA A 73 8.75 44.47 -28.03
C ALA A 73 8.03 44.94 -29.32
N ALA A 74 7.38 46.10 -29.35
CA ALA A 74 7.94 47.46 -29.33
C ALA A 74 8.80 47.72 -30.57
#